data_AF-A0AA35MFI6-F1
#
_entry.id   AF-A0AA35MFI6-F1
#
_cell.length_a   1.000
_cell.length_b   1.000
_cell.length_c   1.000
_cell.angle_alpha   90.00
_cell.angle_beta   90.00
_cell.angle_gamma   90.00
#
_symmetry.space_group_name_H-M   'P 1'
#
loop_
_entity.id
_entity.type
_entity.pdbx_description
1 polymer ?
#
loop_
_entity_poly.entity_id
_entity_poly.type
_entity_poly.pdbx_seq_one_letter_code
_entity_poly.pdbx_strand_id
1 'polypeptide(L)'
;MYRWGGIKGLSELFILRRIMERIKEKIKEDQKRAIPYANPISLITSQGRSGIDDPELLPCYFFDFMVGTSTGGLIAVMLGRLRMSVDDAIKAYWNLGANIFPPGVILPSQRRERLKKAINSVIQSHCLCHQDMGPCVGEEEELRQHDYAEFSDHNYPKDKRNLTCKAALVAQKRGGESNEPAIWKACCASTAPRKHFGVMVIKDAQYIDGGADNNNPSVIALNEARVMSRSTEPKVAAMIRLGCGEKIKPGWLGDSPFTISTLKALTRRVTDTEKTHQNTQMFCQQAGTPYFRFNVKPYQGNSGLKKIKMDHCKKKSRQPWWMFGGQRQIPGEKEMPDWHKNLQSKAGLSSNDNHDSDVSAGSKSDQHQRSGFDSNRYFYSTYNTIFMEMMKYCEVRHVGTHEQKVSDEIDNCAEVLLAYARARYRDHSERRKCFISHPDSRHPQYITSGYRRNGDEP
;
A
#
# COMPACT_ATOMS: atom_id res chain seq x y z
N MET A 1 1.19 -8.20 -2.85
CA MET A 1 2.18 -7.47 -3.70
C MET A 1 1.51 -6.27 -4.34
N TYR A 2 2.20 -5.13 -4.44
CA TYR A 2 1.63 -3.84 -4.86
C TYR A 2 2.41 -3.19 -6.02
N ARG A 3 1.74 -2.36 -6.85
CA ARG A 3 2.28 -1.73 -8.07
C ARG A 3 2.38 -0.20 -7.96
N TRP A 4 3.24 0.39 -8.79
CA TRP A 4 3.29 1.83 -9.11
C TRP A 4 1.93 2.36 -9.61
N GLY A 5 1.26 3.16 -8.79
CA GLY A 5 -0.07 3.70 -9.09
C GLY A 5 -0.24 5.20 -8.88
N GLY A 6 0.67 5.87 -8.16
CA GLY A 6 0.43 7.21 -7.63
C GLY A 6 -0.90 7.21 -6.89
N ILE A 7 -1.81 8.13 -7.16
CA ILE A 7 -3.08 8.15 -6.43
C ILE A 7 -3.94 6.88 -6.61
N LYS A 8 -3.71 6.13 -7.69
CA LYS A 8 -4.42 4.87 -7.98
C LYS A 8 -4.09 3.73 -7.01
N GLY A 9 -3.06 3.86 -6.17
CA GLY A 9 -2.77 2.90 -5.08
C GLY A 9 -3.96 2.70 -4.12
N LEU A 10 -4.87 3.69 -4.04
CA LEU A 10 -6.13 3.54 -3.31
C LEU A 10 -6.96 2.34 -3.78
N SER A 11 -6.93 1.98 -5.06
CA SER A 11 -7.66 0.79 -5.52
C SER A 11 -7.13 -0.50 -4.90
N GLU A 12 -5.81 -0.59 -4.68
CA GLU A 12 -5.20 -1.76 -4.04
C GLU A 12 -5.64 -1.86 -2.57
N LEU A 13 -5.68 -0.73 -1.86
CA LEU A 13 -6.18 -0.68 -0.49
C LEU A 13 -7.67 -1.04 -0.40
N PHE A 14 -8.50 -0.53 -1.32
CA PHE A 14 -9.93 -0.87 -1.32
C PHE A 14 -10.19 -2.35 -1.64
N ILE A 15 -9.47 -2.94 -2.59
CA ILE A 15 -9.57 -4.38 -2.88
C ILE A 15 -9.13 -5.19 -1.65
N LEU A 16 -8.01 -4.83 -1.02
CA LEU A 16 -7.57 -5.50 0.20
C LEU A 16 -8.59 -5.35 1.33
N ARG A 17 -9.20 -4.17 1.48
CA ARG A 17 -10.27 -3.95 2.47
C ARG A 17 -11.41 -4.93 2.26
N ARG A 18 -11.84 -5.13 1.01
CA ARG A 18 -12.90 -6.09 0.67
C ARG A 18 -12.51 -7.54 1.00
N ILE A 19 -11.25 -7.94 0.75
CA ILE A 19 -10.73 -9.26 1.14
C ILE A 19 -10.76 -9.41 2.68
N MET A 20 -10.29 -8.40 3.41
CA MET A 20 -10.24 -8.42 4.88
C MET A 20 -11.64 -8.42 5.52
N GLU A 21 -12.59 -7.69 4.93
CA GLU A 21 -14.01 -7.77 5.31
C GLU A 21 -14.56 -9.18 5.15
N ARG A 22 -14.27 -9.82 4.01
CA ARG A 22 -14.73 -11.18 3.76
C ARG A 22 -14.10 -12.20 4.73
N ILE A 23 -12.83 -12.03 5.08
CA ILE A 23 -12.18 -12.80 6.14
C ILE A 23 -12.92 -12.61 7.47
N LYS A 24 -13.27 -11.37 7.83
CA LYS A 24 -14.01 -11.06 9.06
C LYS A 24 -15.37 -11.74 9.09
N GLU A 25 -16.11 -11.71 7.98
CA GLU A 25 -17.39 -12.40 7.83
C GLU A 25 -17.25 -13.91 8.04
N LYS A 26 -16.25 -14.53 7.38
CA LYS A 26 -15.98 -15.97 7.52
C LYS A 26 -15.60 -16.37 8.92
N ILE A 27 -14.80 -15.56 9.62
CA ILE A 27 -14.49 -15.79 11.04
C ILE A 27 -15.77 -15.80 11.87
N LYS A 28 -16.68 -14.85 11.65
CA LYS A 28 -17.98 -14.80 12.36
C LYS A 28 -18.87 -16.00 12.03
N GLU A 29 -18.94 -16.40 10.77
CA GLU A 29 -19.67 -17.60 10.33
C GLU A 29 -19.12 -18.86 11.02
N ASP A 30 -17.80 -19.02 11.05
CA ASP A 30 -17.13 -20.18 11.64
C ASP A 30 -17.23 -20.19 13.17
N GLN A 31 -17.20 -19.02 13.82
CA GLN A 31 -17.48 -18.88 15.26
C GLN A 31 -18.91 -19.33 15.59
N LYS A 32 -19.91 -18.94 14.80
CA LYS A 32 -21.30 -19.40 14.97
C LYS A 32 -21.44 -20.91 14.78
N ARG A 33 -20.59 -21.51 13.95
CA ARG A 33 -20.51 -22.97 13.75
C ARG A 33 -19.62 -23.68 14.78
N ALA A 34 -19.11 -22.96 15.78
CA ALA A 34 -18.20 -23.48 16.81
C ALA A 34 -16.95 -24.18 16.25
N ILE A 35 -16.42 -23.71 15.11
CA ILE A 35 -15.19 -24.27 14.53
C ILE A 35 -14.00 -23.91 15.44
N PRO A 36 -13.20 -24.90 15.88
CA PRO A 36 -11.99 -24.63 16.65
C PRO A 36 -11.04 -23.69 15.91
N TYR A 37 -10.46 -22.73 16.64
CA TYR A 37 -9.54 -21.72 16.07
C TYR A 37 -10.17 -20.87 14.94
N ALA A 38 -11.50 -20.67 14.98
CA ALA A 38 -12.21 -19.84 14.00
C ALA A 38 -11.53 -18.48 13.81
N ASN A 39 -11.14 -17.81 14.89
CA ASN A 39 -10.27 -16.63 14.81
C ASN A 39 -8.80 -17.03 15.06
N PRO A 40 -7.92 -17.02 14.03
CA PRO A 40 -6.50 -17.34 14.22
C PRO A 40 -5.79 -16.40 15.20
N ILE A 41 -6.29 -15.18 15.40
CA ILE A 41 -5.71 -14.20 16.34
C ILE A 41 -5.90 -14.63 17.79
N SER A 42 -6.96 -15.39 18.11
CA SER A 42 -7.18 -15.90 19.48
C SER A 42 -5.98 -16.70 20.01
N LEU A 43 -5.23 -17.35 19.12
CA LEU A 43 -3.97 -18.04 19.45
C LEU A 43 -2.86 -17.07 19.82
N ILE A 44 -2.77 -15.92 19.14
CA ILE A 44 -1.78 -14.86 19.39
C ILE A 44 -2.10 -14.13 20.71
N THR A 45 -3.37 -13.85 20.98
CA THR A 45 -3.83 -13.03 22.12
C THR A 45 -4.13 -13.83 23.38
N SER A 46 -3.93 -15.15 23.36
CA SER A 46 -4.12 -16.05 24.50
C SER A 46 -3.23 -15.75 25.73
N GLN A 47 -2.37 -14.72 25.66
CA GLN A 47 -1.66 -14.13 26.81
C GLN A 47 -1.76 -12.59 26.86
N GLY A 48 -2.96 -12.00 26.98
CA GLY A 48 -3.00 -10.60 27.49
C GLY A 48 -4.19 -9.69 27.24
N ARG A 49 -5.29 -10.10 26.58
CA ARG A 49 -6.50 -9.25 26.52
C ARG A 49 -7.77 -10.06 26.68
N SER A 50 -8.10 -10.39 27.93
CA SER A 50 -9.47 -10.70 28.32
C SER A 50 -10.28 -9.39 28.27
N GLY A 51 -11.01 -9.15 27.18
CA GLY A 51 -11.96 -8.02 27.11
C GLY A 51 -12.05 -7.21 25.81
N ILE A 52 -11.47 -7.67 24.68
CA ILE A 52 -11.79 -7.07 23.37
C ILE A 52 -12.72 -8.00 22.62
N ASP A 53 -14.00 -7.65 22.54
CA ASP A 53 -15.06 -8.46 21.90
C ASP A 53 -14.92 -8.58 20.36
N ASP A 54 -14.01 -7.83 19.73
CA ASP A 54 -13.70 -7.91 18.30
C ASP A 54 -12.30 -7.32 18.03
N PRO A 55 -11.19 -8.09 18.19
CA PRO A 55 -9.85 -7.56 17.91
C PRO A 55 -9.76 -7.19 16.43
N GLU A 56 -9.29 -5.96 16.17
CA GLU A 56 -9.15 -5.46 14.80
C GLU A 56 -8.25 -6.40 13.96
N LEU A 57 -8.79 -6.90 12.85
CA LEU A 57 -8.07 -7.80 11.95
C LEU A 57 -7.08 -7.00 11.09
N LEU A 58 -5.79 -7.14 11.39
CA LEU A 58 -4.73 -6.49 10.64
C LEU A 58 -4.24 -7.38 9.49
N PRO A 59 -3.89 -6.80 8.32
CA PRO A 59 -3.33 -7.57 7.21
C PRO A 59 -2.07 -8.35 7.59
N CYS A 60 -1.20 -7.80 8.44
CA CYS A 60 0.02 -8.49 8.89
C CYS A 60 -0.26 -9.85 9.54
N TYR A 61 -1.47 -10.14 10.01
CA TYR A 61 -1.82 -11.46 10.57
C TYR A 61 -2.01 -12.56 9.52
N PHE A 62 -2.27 -12.19 8.26
CA PHE A 62 -2.60 -13.12 7.18
C PHE A 62 -1.46 -13.27 6.17
N PHE A 63 -0.56 -12.30 6.06
CA PHE A 63 0.56 -12.31 5.11
C PHE A 63 1.91 -12.50 5.82
N ASP A 64 2.74 -13.43 5.35
CA ASP A 64 4.13 -13.58 5.83
C ASP A 64 5.05 -12.49 5.24
N PHE A 65 4.73 -12.03 4.03
CA PHE A 65 5.58 -11.11 3.28
C PHE A 65 4.77 -10.17 2.38
N MET A 66 5.02 -8.87 2.52
CA MET A 66 4.43 -7.83 1.69
C MET A 66 5.52 -7.09 0.92
N VAL A 67 5.41 -7.08 -0.40
CA VAL A 67 6.34 -6.36 -1.29
C VAL A 67 5.61 -5.37 -2.16
N GLY A 68 6.17 -4.18 -2.30
CA GLY A 68 5.64 -3.19 -3.22
C GLY A 68 6.69 -2.35 -3.93
N THR A 69 6.31 -1.85 -5.10
CA THR A 69 7.10 -0.86 -5.85
C THR A 69 6.41 0.50 -5.77
N SER A 70 7.18 1.56 -5.52
CA SER A 70 6.71 2.95 -5.43
C SER A 70 5.65 3.14 -4.37
N THR A 71 4.49 3.71 -4.71
CA THR A 71 3.37 3.84 -3.78
C THR A 71 2.91 2.51 -3.19
N GLY A 72 3.10 1.41 -3.93
CA GLY A 72 2.87 0.07 -3.40
C GLY A 72 3.85 -0.33 -2.28
N GLY A 73 5.09 0.18 -2.34
CA GLY A 73 6.08 -0.03 -1.27
C GLY A 73 5.69 0.72 0.01
N LEU A 74 5.15 1.94 -0.13
CA LEU A 74 4.57 2.68 0.98
C LEU A 74 3.39 1.91 1.61
N ILE A 75 2.49 1.35 0.79
CA ILE A 75 1.38 0.51 1.27
C ILE A 75 1.91 -0.73 2.02
N ALA A 76 2.93 -1.40 1.49
CA ALA A 76 3.56 -2.55 2.15
C ALA A 76 4.16 -2.18 3.52
N VAL A 77 4.79 -1.01 3.63
CA VAL A 77 5.30 -0.48 4.90
C VAL A 77 4.16 -0.17 5.88
N MET A 78 3.09 0.52 5.44
CA MET A 78 1.94 0.84 6.29
C MET A 78 1.30 -0.43 6.88
N LEU A 79 0.97 -1.41 6.03
CA LEU A 79 0.20 -2.58 6.44
C LEU A 79 1.05 -3.67 7.11
N GLY A 80 2.31 -3.80 6.69
CA GLY A 80 3.24 -4.80 7.23
C GLY A 80 4.06 -4.25 8.39
N ARG A 81 4.93 -3.27 8.11
CA ARG A 81 5.93 -2.77 9.07
C ARG A 81 5.34 -1.90 10.18
N LEU A 82 4.35 -1.05 9.86
CA LEU A 82 3.66 -0.20 10.83
C LEU A 82 2.38 -0.84 11.37
N ARG A 83 2.05 -2.08 10.94
CA ARG A 83 0.90 -2.87 11.38
C ARG A 83 -0.42 -2.09 11.34
N MET A 84 -0.60 -1.22 10.35
CA MET A 84 -1.82 -0.44 10.20
C MET A 84 -2.97 -1.31 9.72
N SER A 85 -4.19 -0.97 10.17
CA SER A 85 -5.38 -1.50 9.54
C SER A 85 -5.53 -0.96 8.12
N VAL A 86 -6.35 -1.63 7.29
CA VAL A 86 -6.57 -1.16 5.91
C VAL A 86 -7.24 0.22 5.90
N ASP A 87 -8.14 0.47 6.86
CA ASP A 87 -8.84 1.75 7.02
C ASP A 87 -7.87 2.87 7.40
N ASP A 88 -6.94 2.61 8.32
CA ASP A 88 -5.87 3.55 8.67
C ASP A 88 -4.95 3.85 7.47
N ALA A 89 -4.58 2.81 6.71
CA ALA A 89 -3.77 2.98 5.52
C ALA A 89 -4.50 3.81 4.46
N ILE A 90 -5.81 3.62 4.27
CA ILE A 90 -6.62 4.44 3.34
C ILE A 90 -6.62 5.91 3.77
N LYS A 91 -6.86 6.20 5.05
CA LYS A 91 -6.83 7.58 5.58
C LYS A 91 -5.47 8.23 5.38
N ALA A 92 -4.40 7.52 5.74
CA ALA A 92 -3.04 7.99 5.55
C ALA A 92 -2.73 8.26 4.07
N TYR A 93 -3.19 7.38 3.17
CA TYR A 93 -2.97 7.51 1.74
C TYR A 93 -3.73 8.70 1.12
N TRP A 94 -4.95 8.97 1.58
CA TRP A 94 -5.70 10.15 1.19
C TRP A 94 -5.00 11.46 1.58
N ASN A 95 -4.50 11.53 2.81
CA ASN A 95 -3.74 12.69 3.30
C ASN A 95 -2.43 12.85 2.53
N LEU A 96 -1.75 11.75 2.25
CA LEU A 96 -0.52 11.72 1.47
C LEU A 96 -0.76 12.22 0.03
N GLY A 97 -1.81 11.75 -0.63
CA GLY A 97 -2.21 12.19 -1.97
C GLY A 97 -2.52 13.69 -2.03
N ALA A 98 -3.22 14.21 -1.02
CA ALA A 98 -3.54 15.63 -0.90
C ALA A 98 -2.29 16.51 -0.73
N ASN A 99 -1.30 16.02 0.03
CA ASN A 99 -0.09 16.76 0.36
C ASN A 99 0.99 16.74 -0.73
N ILE A 100 1.15 15.62 -1.44
CA ILE A 100 2.21 15.41 -2.44
C ILE A 100 1.84 15.94 -3.82
N PHE A 101 0.55 16.01 -4.14
CA PHE A 101 0.06 16.52 -5.41
C PHE A 101 -0.76 17.80 -5.21
N PRO A 102 -0.15 18.87 -4.63
CA PRO A 102 -0.86 20.15 -4.49
C PRO A 102 -1.10 20.78 -5.87
N PRO A 103 -2.11 21.67 -5.99
CA PRO A 103 -2.32 22.43 -7.21
C PRO A 103 -1.12 23.35 -7.47
N GLY A 104 -0.70 23.45 -8.74
CA GLY A 104 0.42 24.29 -9.18
C GLY A 104 1.71 23.52 -9.47
N VAL A 105 2.68 24.23 -10.04
CA VAL A 105 4.02 23.69 -10.31
C VAL A 105 4.86 23.88 -9.05
N ILE A 106 5.20 22.77 -8.40
CA ILE A 106 6.15 22.76 -7.27
C ILE A 106 7.46 22.12 -7.70
N LEU A 107 8.56 22.60 -7.12
CA LEU A 107 9.89 22.06 -7.40
C LEU A 107 10.00 20.60 -6.92
N PRO A 108 10.79 19.75 -7.60
CA PRO A 108 11.00 18.37 -7.17
C PRO A 108 11.49 18.21 -5.72
N SER A 109 12.33 19.14 -5.25
CA SER A 109 12.81 19.19 -3.86
C SER A 109 11.67 19.45 -2.86
N GLN A 110 10.80 20.42 -3.15
CA GLN A 110 9.63 20.73 -2.33
C GLN A 110 8.63 19.56 -2.28
N ARG A 111 8.44 18.86 -3.41
CA ARG A 111 7.58 17.68 -3.45
C ARG A 111 8.13 16.54 -2.59
N ARG A 112 9.45 16.33 -2.63
CA ARG A 112 10.15 15.35 -1.79
C ARG A 112 10.01 15.69 -0.31
N GLU A 113 10.18 16.95 0.07
CA GLU A 113 10.02 17.40 1.45
C GLU A 113 8.58 17.19 1.95
N ARG A 114 7.58 17.45 1.11
CA ARG A 114 6.18 17.13 1.43
C ARG A 114 5.94 15.62 1.61
N LEU A 115 6.52 14.79 0.74
CA LEU A 115 6.45 13.33 0.86
C LEU A 115 7.14 12.86 2.15
N LYS A 116 8.33 13.38 2.47
CA LYS A 116 9.05 13.11 3.72
C LYS A 116 8.17 13.41 4.93
N LYS A 117 7.64 14.63 5.03
CA LYS A 117 6.76 15.05 6.14
C LYS A 117 5.52 14.17 6.27
N ALA A 118 4.89 13.83 5.14
CA ALA A 118 3.72 12.95 5.15
C ALA A 118 4.06 11.53 5.64
N ILE A 119 5.18 10.95 5.19
CA ILE A 119 5.63 9.63 5.67
C ILE A 119 5.97 9.69 7.16
N ASN A 120 6.73 10.71 7.60
CA ASN A 120 7.10 10.85 9.00
C ASN A 120 5.86 11.00 9.90
N SER A 121 4.85 11.76 9.49
CA SER A 121 3.60 11.86 10.23
C SER A 121 2.90 10.50 10.38
N VAL A 122 2.89 9.66 9.34
CA VAL A 122 2.35 8.29 9.43
C VAL A 122 3.16 7.43 10.40
N ILE A 123 4.49 7.51 10.35
CA ILE A 123 5.37 6.77 11.28
C ILE A 123 5.13 7.24 12.71
N GLN A 124 5.00 8.54 12.95
CA GLN A 124 4.76 9.11 14.28
C GLN A 124 3.45 8.60 14.88
N SER A 125 2.38 8.53 14.08
CA SER A 125 1.06 8.08 14.54
C SER A 125 0.96 6.56 14.74
N HIS A 126 1.82 5.77 14.09
CA HIS A 126 1.68 4.30 14.06
C HIS A 126 2.94 3.54 14.50
N CYS A 127 4.03 4.20 14.92
CA CYS A 127 5.18 3.45 15.44
C CYS A 127 4.85 2.80 16.77
N LEU A 128 5.20 1.52 16.88
CA LEU A 128 5.08 0.73 18.10
C LEU A 128 6.39 0.72 18.91
N CYS A 129 7.43 1.36 18.39
CA CYS A 129 8.81 1.28 18.85
C CYS A 129 9.15 2.23 20.02
N HIS A 130 8.55 3.42 20.05
CA HIS A 130 8.97 4.50 20.96
C HIS A 130 7.95 4.82 22.05
N GLN A 131 6.87 4.03 22.20
CA GLN A 131 5.74 4.36 23.09
C GLN A 131 6.16 4.65 24.54
N ASP A 132 7.21 3.99 25.03
CA ASP A 132 7.70 4.12 26.41
C ASP A 132 8.99 4.97 26.52
N MET A 133 9.58 5.39 25.39
CA MET A 133 10.89 6.08 25.30
C MET A 133 10.78 7.55 24.87
N GLY A 134 9.56 8.07 24.70
CA GLY A 134 9.28 9.45 24.28
C GLY A 134 8.62 9.56 22.89
N PRO A 135 8.33 10.79 22.42
CA PRO A 135 7.66 10.97 21.14
C PRO A 135 8.52 10.45 19.99
N CYS A 136 7.92 9.60 19.14
CA CYS A 136 8.57 9.12 17.93
C CYS A 136 8.95 10.33 17.05
N VAL A 137 10.23 10.43 16.66
CA VAL A 137 10.68 11.50 15.73
C VAL A 137 10.32 11.14 14.29
N GLY A 138 10.22 9.85 13.97
CA GLY A 138 9.87 9.31 12.65
C GLY A 138 10.98 9.39 11.60
N GLU A 139 11.80 10.44 11.63
CA GLU A 139 12.87 10.66 10.63
C GLU A 139 13.98 9.60 10.66
N GLU A 140 14.22 9.03 11.84
CA GLU A 140 15.30 8.10 12.12
C GLU A 140 14.80 6.64 12.17
N GLU A 141 13.49 6.42 12.06
CA GLU A 141 12.94 5.07 12.10
C GLU A 141 13.41 4.28 10.89
N GLU A 142 14.18 3.22 11.12
CA GLU A 142 14.79 2.42 10.07
C GLU A 142 13.77 1.45 9.45
N LEU A 143 13.87 1.29 8.13
CA LEU A 143 13.25 0.17 7.45
C LEU A 143 14.02 -1.08 7.84
N ARG A 144 13.48 -1.81 8.82
CA ARG A 144 13.97 -3.10 9.33
C ARG A 144 13.10 -4.27 8.87
N GLN A 145 13.71 -5.45 8.79
CA GLN A 145 13.02 -6.72 8.55
C GLN A 145 12.38 -7.31 9.80
N HIS A 146 12.84 -6.90 10.98
CA HIS A 146 12.40 -7.35 12.30
C HIS A 146 11.95 -6.15 13.15
N ASP A 147 11.05 -6.37 14.10
CA ASP A 147 10.77 -5.38 15.15
C ASP A 147 11.88 -5.37 16.21
N TYR A 148 12.08 -4.23 16.86
CA TYR A 148 13.05 -4.01 17.95
C TYR A 148 12.99 -5.07 19.06
N ALA A 149 11.83 -5.70 19.24
CA ALA A 149 11.52 -6.60 20.33
C ALA A 149 11.74 -8.09 20.03
N GLU A 150 12.24 -8.43 18.84
CA GLU A 150 12.37 -9.83 18.42
C GLU A 150 13.64 -10.49 18.95
N PHE A 151 14.69 -9.72 19.30
CA PHE A 151 15.98 -10.29 19.69
C PHE A 151 16.53 -9.89 21.07
N SER A 152 16.07 -8.83 21.73
CA SER A 152 16.84 -8.28 22.86
C SER A 152 16.11 -7.82 24.12
N ASP A 153 14.81 -8.06 24.31
CA ASP A 153 14.19 -7.60 25.58
C ASP A 153 13.14 -8.56 26.17
N HIS A 154 13.43 -9.06 27.37
CA HIS A 154 12.50 -9.87 28.17
C HIS A 154 11.35 -9.00 28.72
N ASN A 155 11.48 -7.67 28.68
CA ASN A 155 10.47 -6.72 29.14
C ASN A 155 9.55 -6.19 28.03
N TYR A 156 9.80 -6.48 26.75
CA TYR A 156 8.89 -6.01 25.70
C TYR A 156 7.60 -6.84 25.65
N PRO A 157 6.41 -6.19 25.70
CA PRO A 157 5.14 -6.90 25.72
C PRO A 157 5.00 -7.86 24.54
N LYS A 158 4.74 -9.15 24.82
CA LYS A 158 4.66 -10.20 23.78
C LYS A 158 3.59 -9.90 22.72
N ASP A 159 2.54 -9.18 23.08
CA ASP A 159 1.43 -8.74 22.23
C ASP A 159 1.81 -7.62 21.25
N LYS A 160 2.94 -6.94 21.48
CA LYS A 160 3.44 -5.86 20.62
C LYS A 160 4.47 -6.32 19.57
N ARG A 161 4.96 -7.56 19.62
CA ARG A 161 5.95 -8.09 18.65
C ARG A 161 5.33 -8.29 17.25
N ASN A 162 6.00 -7.85 16.18
CA ASN A 162 5.64 -8.20 14.79
C ASN A 162 6.06 -9.64 14.47
N LEU A 163 5.29 -10.60 14.97
CA LEU A 163 5.58 -12.02 14.80
C LEU A 163 5.20 -12.58 13.42
N THR A 164 4.79 -11.74 12.45
CA THR A 164 3.91 -12.24 11.40
C THR A 164 4.19 -11.76 9.99
N CYS A 165 4.74 -10.56 9.76
CA CYS A 165 4.89 -10.06 8.39
C CYS A 165 6.14 -9.20 8.16
N LYS A 166 7.01 -9.63 7.23
CA LYS A 166 8.04 -8.76 6.66
C LYS A 166 7.46 -7.85 5.59
N ALA A 167 7.90 -6.58 5.58
CA ALA A 167 7.64 -5.66 4.50
C ALA A 167 8.94 -5.38 3.73
N ALA A 168 8.85 -5.34 2.40
CA ALA A 168 9.95 -4.90 1.55
C ALA A 168 9.45 -3.94 0.47
N LEU A 169 10.36 -3.06 0.04
CA LEU A 169 10.11 -2.16 -1.08
C LEU A 169 11.16 -2.35 -2.17
N VAL A 170 10.75 -2.10 -3.41
CA VAL A 170 11.62 -2.24 -4.58
C VAL A 170 12.07 -0.85 -5.02
N ALA A 171 13.37 -0.65 -5.12
CA ALA A 171 13.99 0.58 -5.62
C ALA A 171 15.21 0.25 -6.48
N GLN A 172 15.48 1.03 -7.53
CA GLN A 172 16.66 0.83 -8.36
C GLN A 172 17.85 1.56 -7.73
N LYS A 173 18.91 0.82 -7.39
CA LYS A 173 20.16 1.35 -6.83
C LYS A 173 21.24 1.45 -7.91
N ARG A 174 22.07 2.48 -7.83
CA ARG A 174 23.30 2.66 -8.62
C ARG A 174 24.48 2.99 -7.70
N GLY A 175 25.49 2.12 -7.67
CA GLY A 175 26.72 2.28 -6.87
C GLY A 175 26.52 2.22 -5.35
N GLY A 176 27.62 2.23 -4.60
CA GLY A 176 27.68 2.38 -3.13
C GLY A 176 27.28 1.13 -2.32
N GLU A 177 27.53 1.17 -1.01
CA GLU A 177 27.16 0.10 -0.06
C GLU A 177 25.69 0.15 0.36
N SER A 178 25.21 -0.93 1.01
CA SER A 178 23.83 -1.09 1.45
C SER A 178 23.75 -1.06 2.97
N ASN A 179 22.97 -0.14 3.54
CA ASN A 179 22.52 -0.20 4.93
C ASN A 179 21.00 -0.09 5.00
N GLU A 180 20.44 -0.37 6.18
CA GLU A 180 19.05 -0.14 6.56
C GLU A 180 18.74 1.37 6.47
N PRO A 181 18.01 1.83 5.44
CA PRO A 181 17.68 3.24 5.32
C PRO A 181 16.52 3.58 6.26
N ALA A 182 16.46 4.83 6.74
CA ALA A 182 15.24 5.36 7.33
C ALA A 182 14.04 5.12 6.39
N ILE A 183 12.88 4.75 6.95
CA ILE A 183 11.66 4.41 6.20
C ILE A 183 11.33 5.49 5.18
N TRP A 184 11.41 6.77 5.56
CA TRP A 184 11.09 7.86 4.64
C TRP A 184 12.06 7.94 3.46
N LYS A 185 13.36 7.67 3.66
CA LYS A 185 14.36 7.64 2.56
C LYS A 185 14.06 6.50 1.60
N ALA A 186 13.71 5.34 2.15
CA ALA A 186 13.38 4.14 1.39
C ALA A 186 12.10 4.31 0.56
N CYS A 187 11.04 4.82 1.18
CA CYS A 187 9.78 5.14 0.51
C CYS A 187 9.96 6.22 -0.56
N CYS A 188 10.75 7.26 -0.29
CA CYS A 188 11.10 8.27 -1.29
C CYS A 188 11.88 7.66 -2.45
N ALA A 189 12.91 6.84 -2.19
CA ALA A 189 13.70 6.17 -3.21
C ALA A 189 12.84 5.29 -4.15
N SER A 190 11.87 4.57 -3.60
CA SER A 190 10.91 3.77 -4.37
C SER A 190 9.90 4.63 -5.14
N THR A 191 9.47 5.76 -4.57
CA THR A 191 8.35 6.59 -5.08
C THR A 191 8.81 7.76 -5.95
N ALA A 192 10.10 7.90 -6.24
CA ALA A 192 10.67 9.07 -6.90
C ALA A 192 10.95 8.89 -8.41
N PRO A 193 9.95 8.98 -9.31
CA PRO A 193 10.26 9.16 -10.72
C PRO A 193 11.07 10.45 -10.86
N ARG A 194 12.25 10.36 -11.48
CA ARG A 194 13.25 11.46 -11.59
C ARG A 194 12.64 12.84 -11.86
N LYS A 195 11.64 12.90 -12.74
CA LYS A 195 10.95 14.14 -13.14
C LYS A 195 10.14 14.81 -12.02
N HIS A 196 9.65 14.05 -11.03
CA HIS A 196 8.75 14.57 -10.00
C HIS A 196 9.44 14.82 -8.66
N PHE A 197 10.50 14.06 -8.34
CA PHE A 197 11.12 14.10 -7.01
C PHE A 197 12.64 14.28 -7.05
N GLY A 198 13.29 14.27 -8.22
CA GLY A 198 14.75 14.28 -8.34
C GLY A 198 15.39 12.94 -7.94
N VAL A 199 16.73 12.84 -7.99
CA VAL A 199 17.47 11.65 -7.54
C VAL A 199 17.52 11.62 -6.01
N MET A 200 17.27 10.45 -5.42
CA MET A 200 17.48 10.24 -3.98
C MET A 200 18.88 9.68 -3.77
N VAL A 201 19.62 10.25 -2.83
CA VAL A 201 20.95 9.78 -2.46
C VAL A 201 20.86 9.27 -1.04
N ILE A 202 21.20 8.01 -0.81
CA ILE A 202 21.28 7.40 0.52
C ILE A 202 22.72 6.94 0.68
N LYS A 203 23.45 7.60 1.59
CA LYS A 203 24.91 7.50 1.67
C LYS A 203 25.54 7.82 0.30
N ASP A 204 26.26 6.88 -0.29
CA ASP A 204 26.95 7.06 -1.58
C ASP A 204 26.18 6.45 -2.76
N ALA A 205 25.01 5.87 -2.48
CA ALA A 205 24.19 5.19 -3.48
C ALA A 205 23.09 6.10 -4.04
N GLN A 206 22.98 6.14 -5.36
CA GLN A 206 21.90 6.86 -6.04
C GLN A 206 20.71 5.94 -6.31
N TYR A 207 19.53 6.40 -5.95
CA TYR A 207 18.29 5.66 -6.10
C TYR A 207 17.35 6.32 -7.12
N ILE A 208 16.75 5.47 -7.94
CA ILE A 208 15.76 5.82 -8.95
C ILE A 208 14.51 4.96 -8.72
N ASP A 209 13.34 5.51 -9.06
CA ASP A 209 12.04 4.82 -9.04
C ASP A 209 12.15 3.38 -9.57
N GLY A 210 11.79 2.40 -8.72
CA GLY A 210 11.74 0.99 -9.10
C GLY A 210 10.73 0.69 -10.22
N GLY A 211 9.78 1.59 -10.47
CA GLY A 211 8.84 1.54 -11.59
C GLY A 211 9.44 1.86 -12.96
N ALA A 212 10.72 2.23 -13.03
CA ALA A 212 11.43 2.41 -14.30
C ALA A 212 11.66 1.10 -15.05
N ASP A 213 11.99 0.02 -14.32
CA ASP A 213 12.35 -1.30 -14.87
C ASP A 213 11.49 -2.44 -14.28
N ASN A 214 11.14 -2.42 -12.98
CA ASN A 214 10.38 -3.47 -12.28
C ASN A 214 9.12 -2.91 -11.60
N ASN A 215 8.15 -2.48 -12.41
CA ASN A 215 6.83 -2.05 -11.90
C ASN A 215 5.94 -3.23 -11.46
N ASN A 216 6.41 -4.47 -11.59
CA ASN A 216 5.79 -5.68 -11.08
C ASN A 216 6.80 -6.47 -10.22
N PRO A 217 6.73 -6.39 -8.88
CA PRO A 217 7.68 -7.09 -8.03
C PRO A 217 7.34 -8.58 -7.80
N SER A 218 6.51 -9.21 -8.66
CA SER A 218 5.99 -10.56 -8.37
C SER A 218 7.04 -11.66 -8.32
N VAL A 219 7.88 -11.73 -9.35
CA VAL A 219 8.93 -12.76 -9.43
C VAL A 219 9.93 -12.58 -8.29
N ILE A 220 10.28 -11.33 -8.03
CA ILE A 220 11.12 -10.96 -6.88
C ILE A 220 10.46 -11.46 -5.58
N ALA A 221 9.20 -11.11 -5.33
CA ALA A 221 8.52 -11.48 -4.09
C ALA A 221 8.42 -13.00 -3.90
N LEU A 222 8.18 -13.74 -4.99
CA LEU A 222 8.16 -15.20 -4.96
C LEU A 222 9.53 -15.78 -4.57
N ASN A 223 10.60 -15.29 -5.18
CA ASN A 223 11.96 -15.77 -4.92
C ASN A 223 12.39 -15.45 -3.49
N GLU A 224 12.21 -14.21 -3.04
CA GLU A 224 12.48 -13.81 -1.66
C GLU A 224 11.70 -14.68 -0.67
N ALA A 225 10.41 -14.92 -0.91
CA ALA A 225 9.61 -15.73 -0.01
C ALA A 225 10.11 -17.19 0.07
N ARG A 226 10.59 -17.74 -1.04
CA ARG A 226 11.21 -19.07 -1.05
C ARG A 226 12.47 -19.09 -0.20
N VAL A 227 13.38 -18.14 -0.40
CA VAL A 227 14.63 -18.05 0.36
C VAL A 227 14.36 -17.86 1.86
N MET A 228 13.45 -16.95 2.19
CA MET A 228 13.11 -16.63 3.58
C MET A 228 12.35 -17.73 4.32
N SER A 229 11.74 -18.68 3.60
CA SER A 229 11.10 -19.84 4.21
C SER A 229 12.08 -20.74 4.95
N ARG A 230 13.39 -20.68 4.60
CA ARG A 230 14.46 -21.53 5.15
C ARG A 230 14.17 -23.03 5.06
N SER A 231 13.25 -23.42 4.18
CA SER A 231 12.87 -24.81 3.93
C SER A 231 13.77 -25.42 2.87
N THR A 232 14.10 -26.71 3.01
CA THR A 232 14.75 -27.51 1.97
C THR A 232 13.86 -27.67 0.74
N GLU A 233 12.54 -27.63 0.93
CA GLU A 233 11.53 -27.57 -0.12
C GLU A 233 10.69 -26.30 0.04
N PRO A 234 11.18 -25.14 -0.45
CA PRO A 234 10.53 -23.86 -0.21
C PRO A 234 9.26 -23.72 -1.05
N LYS A 235 8.10 -24.00 -0.42
CA LYS A 235 6.78 -23.81 -1.03
C LYS A 235 6.08 -22.56 -0.52
N VAL A 236 5.74 -21.66 -1.43
CA VAL A 236 4.88 -20.51 -1.13
C VAL A 236 3.44 -20.98 -1.08
N ALA A 237 2.76 -20.72 0.05
CA ALA A 237 1.42 -21.22 0.33
C ALA A 237 0.34 -20.56 -0.54
N ALA A 238 0.44 -19.24 -0.75
CA ALA A 238 -0.43 -18.48 -1.63
C ALA A 238 0.27 -17.19 -2.08
N MET A 239 -0.10 -16.68 -3.24
CA MET A 239 0.39 -15.40 -3.75
C MET A 239 -0.77 -14.49 -4.17
N ILE A 240 -0.75 -13.25 -3.69
CA ILE A 240 -1.78 -12.24 -4.02
C ILE A 240 -1.13 -11.01 -4.62
N ARG A 241 -1.58 -10.67 -5.82
CA ARG A 241 -1.17 -9.50 -6.58
C ARG A 241 -2.30 -8.49 -6.64
N LEU A 242 -2.02 -7.28 -6.16
CA LEU A 242 -2.87 -6.12 -6.27
C LEU A 242 -2.24 -5.16 -7.30
N GLY A 243 -3.06 -4.65 -8.22
CA GLY A 243 -2.62 -3.79 -9.30
C GLY A 243 -3.46 -2.51 -9.42
N CYS A 244 -2.77 -1.40 -9.70
CA CYS A 244 -3.34 -0.07 -9.90
C CYS A 244 -3.90 0.21 -11.32
N GLY A 245 -4.51 -0.78 -11.97
CA GLY A 245 -4.99 -0.72 -13.35
C GLY A 245 -3.89 -0.82 -14.42
N GLU A 246 -4.31 -0.91 -15.68
CA GLU A 246 -3.42 -0.95 -16.85
C GLU A 246 -3.68 0.24 -17.79
N LYS A 247 -2.60 0.76 -18.38
CA LYS A 247 -2.70 1.64 -19.55
C LYS A 247 -2.80 0.73 -20.78
N ILE A 248 -3.78 0.97 -21.65
CA ILE A 248 -3.85 0.31 -22.96
C ILE A 248 -2.62 0.72 -23.78
N LYS A 249 -2.09 -0.21 -24.60
CA LYS A 249 -1.11 0.13 -25.65
C LYS A 249 -1.63 1.35 -26.41
N PRO A 250 -0.91 2.48 -26.44
CA PRO A 250 -1.45 3.65 -27.12
C PRO A 250 -1.59 3.34 -28.61
N GLY A 251 -2.66 3.82 -29.24
CA GLY A 251 -2.74 3.89 -30.70
C GLY A 251 -1.60 4.77 -31.22
N TRP A 252 -1.12 4.49 -32.43
CA TRP A 252 -0.08 5.29 -33.08
C TRP A 252 -0.61 6.74 -33.25
N LEU A 253 0.15 7.73 -32.77
CA LEU A 253 -0.23 9.15 -32.70
C LEU A 253 0.78 10.03 -33.46
N GLY A 254 1.32 9.53 -34.57
CA GLY A 254 2.21 10.26 -35.48
C GLY A 254 3.71 10.12 -35.20
N ASP A 255 4.52 10.60 -36.15
CA ASP A 255 5.94 10.24 -36.33
C ASP A 255 6.97 11.20 -35.71
N SER A 256 6.58 11.98 -34.71
CA SER A 256 7.56 12.80 -33.97
C SER A 256 8.56 11.91 -33.19
N PRO A 257 9.88 12.17 -33.25
CA PRO A 257 10.88 11.41 -32.49
C PRO A 257 10.63 11.40 -30.97
N PHE A 258 10.07 12.48 -30.45
CA PHE A 258 9.72 12.63 -29.04
C PHE A 258 8.47 11.82 -28.64
N THR A 259 7.46 11.74 -29.53
CA THR A 259 6.26 10.92 -29.29
C THR A 259 6.57 9.44 -29.39
N ILE A 260 7.39 9.02 -30.38
CA ILE A 260 7.80 7.62 -30.57
C ILE A 260 8.60 7.10 -29.36
N SER A 261 9.55 7.86 -28.84
CA SER A 261 10.37 7.43 -27.69
C SER A 261 9.53 7.30 -26.41
N THR A 262 8.64 8.25 -26.16
CA THR A 262 7.70 8.21 -25.02
C THR A 262 6.72 7.04 -25.14
N LEU A 263 6.21 6.79 -26.36
CA LEU A 263 5.33 5.68 -26.68
C LEU A 263 6.03 4.33 -26.47
N LYS A 264 7.26 4.17 -26.98
CA LYS A 264 8.09 2.96 -26.79
C LYS A 264 8.33 2.69 -25.30
N ALA A 265 8.69 3.71 -24.52
CA ALA A 265 8.91 3.57 -23.09
C ALA A 265 7.63 3.17 -22.31
N LEU A 266 6.48 3.76 -22.66
CA LEU A 266 5.19 3.43 -22.04
C LEU A 266 4.72 2.02 -22.40
N THR A 267 4.83 1.65 -23.69
CA THR A 267 4.45 0.32 -24.19
C THR A 267 5.34 -0.76 -23.57
N ARG A 268 6.66 -0.52 -23.47
CA ARG A 268 7.60 -1.43 -22.78
C ARG A 268 7.16 -1.69 -21.34
N ARG A 269 6.85 -0.66 -20.56
CA ARG A 269 6.39 -0.80 -19.16
C ARG A 269 5.09 -1.59 -18.99
N VAL A 270 4.19 -1.55 -19.97
CA VAL A 270 2.94 -2.33 -19.96
C VAL A 270 3.23 -3.78 -20.33
N THR A 271 4.00 -4.02 -21.38
CA THR A 271 4.40 -5.36 -21.81
C THR A 271 5.21 -6.07 -20.72
N ASP A 272 6.15 -5.38 -20.08
CA ASP A 272 6.99 -5.93 -19.01
C ASP A 272 6.15 -6.36 -17.79
N THR A 273 5.10 -5.60 -17.44
CA THR A 273 4.17 -6.05 -16.37
C THR A 273 3.46 -7.33 -16.68
N GLU A 274 2.97 -7.47 -17.91
CA GLU A 274 2.15 -8.60 -18.30
C GLU A 274 3.00 -9.85 -18.45
N LYS A 275 4.19 -9.73 -19.06
CA LYS A 275 5.19 -10.80 -19.13
C LYS A 275 5.58 -11.29 -17.73
N THR A 276 5.88 -10.36 -16.82
CA THR A 276 6.23 -10.71 -15.43
C THR A 276 5.09 -11.43 -14.72
N HIS A 277 3.84 -11.02 -14.98
CA HIS A 277 2.67 -11.72 -14.44
C HIS A 277 2.53 -13.13 -15.00
N GLN A 278 2.64 -13.31 -16.32
CA GLN A 278 2.55 -14.62 -16.96
C GLN A 278 3.61 -15.58 -16.40
N ASN A 279 4.86 -15.12 -16.27
CA ASN A 279 5.93 -15.89 -15.64
C ASN A 279 5.60 -16.29 -14.20
N THR A 280 5.10 -15.35 -13.39
CA THR A 280 4.71 -15.64 -12.01
C THR A 280 3.58 -16.67 -11.96
N GLN A 281 2.57 -16.53 -12.82
CA GLN A 281 1.44 -17.46 -12.88
C GLN A 281 1.90 -18.87 -13.24
N MET A 282 2.79 -19.01 -14.23
CA MET A 282 3.37 -20.31 -14.58
C MET A 282 4.15 -20.93 -13.41
N PHE A 283 5.00 -20.15 -12.72
CA PHE A 283 5.75 -20.66 -11.57
C PHE A 283 4.84 -21.08 -10.40
N CYS A 284 3.78 -20.32 -10.15
CA CYS A 284 2.78 -20.67 -9.14
C CYS A 284 2.02 -21.94 -9.52
N GLN A 285 1.61 -22.07 -10.79
CA GLN A 285 0.90 -23.25 -11.29
C GLN A 285 1.77 -24.51 -11.18
N GLN A 286 3.03 -24.44 -11.59
CA GLN A 286 3.99 -25.54 -11.47
C GLN A 286 4.24 -25.96 -10.01
N ALA A 287 4.24 -25.00 -9.09
CA ALA A 287 4.42 -25.27 -7.66
C ALA A 287 3.12 -25.67 -6.93
N GLY A 288 1.96 -25.66 -7.60
CA GLY A 288 0.66 -25.83 -6.96
C GLY A 288 0.35 -24.74 -5.92
N THR A 289 0.84 -23.51 -6.16
CA THR A 289 0.61 -22.34 -5.33
C THR A 289 -0.60 -21.56 -5.88
N PRO A 290 -1.69 -21.38 -5.10
CA PRO A 290 -2.77 -20.47 -5.46
C PRO A 290 -2.25 -19.06 -5.76
N TYR A 291 -2.65 -18.51 -6.91
CA TYR A 291 -2.22 -17.19 -7.37
C TYR A 291 -3.42 -16.33 -7.76
N PHE A 292 -3.66 -15.28 -6.97
CA PHE A 292 -4.75 -14.33 -7.17
C PHE A 292 -4.20 -13.03 -7.74
N ARG A 293 -4.79 -12.53 -8.85
CA ARG A 293 -4.45 -11.23 -9.44
C ARG A 293 -5.68 -10.36 -9.52
N PHE A 294 -5.70 -9.32 -8.68
CA PHE A 294 -6.72 -8.28 -8.74
C PHE A 294 -6.17 -7.03 -9.41
N ASN A 295 -6.85 -6.56 -10.46
CA ASN A 295 -6.42 -5.40 -11.22
C ASN A 295 -7.59 -4.74 -11.96
N VAL A 296 -7.86 -3.46 -11.67
CA VAL A 296 -8.96 -2.69 -12.27
C VAL A 296 -8.60 -2.27 -13.71
N LYS A 297 -8.73 -3.21 -14.66
CA LYS A 297 -8.42 -3.02 -16.08
C LYS A 297 -9.59 -2.32 -16.82
N PRO A 298 -9.31 -1.54 -17.87
CA PRO A 298 -10.35 -1.08 -18.79
C PRO A 298 -10.98 -2.26 -19.55
N TYR A 299 -12.26 -2.13 -19.89
CA TYR A 299 -13.00 -3.04 -20.78
C TYR A 299 -13.98 -2.25 -21.67
N GLN A 300 -14.72 -2.92 -22.58
CA GLN A 300 -15.64 -2.23 -23.48
C GLN A 300 -16.69 -1.41 -22.69
N GLY A 301 -16.80 -0.11 -22.97
CA GLY A 301 -17.69 0.80 -22.25
C GLY A 301 -17.16 1.33 -20.90
N ASN A 302 -16.12 0.73 -20.32
CA ASN A 302 -15.55 1.18 -19.05
C ASN A 302 -14.03 1.44 -19.15
N SER A 303 -13.62 2.66 -18.79
CA SER A 303 -12.20 3.01 -18.76
C SER A 303 -11.40 2.44 -17.58
N GLY A 304 -12.04 1.83 -16.58
CA GLY A 304 -11.40 1.50 -15.30
C GLY A 304 -10.58 2.66 -14.78
N LEU A 305 -9.35 2.39 -14.33
CA LEU A 305 -8.44 3.44 -13.85
C LEU A 305 -7.61 4.12 -14.96
N LYS A 306 -7.89 3.87 -16.25
CA LYS A 306 -7.11 4.38 -17.40
C LYS A 306 -7.08 5.91 -17.46
N LYS A 307 -8.22 6.56 -17.22
CA LYS A 307 -8.38 8.03 -17.37
C LYS A 307 -7.78 8.82 -16.20
N ILE A 308 -7.41 8.14 -15.11
CA ILE A 308 -6.84 8.76 -13.92
C ILE A 308 -5.31 8.86 -14.11
N LYS A 309 -4.81 10.09 -14.23
CA LYS A 309 -3.35 10.34 -14.22
C LYS A 309 -2.80 10.08 -12.83
N MET A 310 -1.52 9.79 -12.78
CA MET A 310 -0.89 9.30 -11.56
C MET A 310 -0.72 10.35 -10.47
N ASP A 311 -0.53 11.58 -10.92
CA ASP A 311 -0.41 12.84 -10.19
C ASP A 311 -1.72 13.64 -10.18
N HIS A 312 -2.79 13.11 -10.79
CA HIS A 312 -4.09 13.79 -10.81
C HIS A 312 -4.78 13.62 -9.46
N CYS A 313 -4.57 14.56 -8.55
CA CYS A 313 -5.47 14.80 -7.44
C CYS A 313 -6.37 15.98 -7.82
N LYS A 314 -7.33 15.76 -8.75
CA LYS A 314 -8.16 16.85 -9.27
C LYS A 314 -9.03 17.42 -8.16
N LYS A 315 -8.82 18.70 -7.86
CA LYS A 315 -9.66 19.52 -6.98
C LYS A 315 -10.74 20.21 -7.82
N LYS A 316 -12.01 20.13 -7.41
CA LYS A 316 -12.99 21.16 -7.82
C LYS A 316 -12.79 22.36 -6.88
N SER A 317 -12.95 23.59 -7.39
CA SER A 317 -12.55 24.86 -6.75
C SER A 317 -13.06 25.03 -5.30
N ARG A 318 -12.47 26.01 -4.57
CA ARG A 318 -13.03 26.54 -3.29
C ARG A 318 -14.54 26.72 -3.45
N GLN A 319 -15.32 26.30 -2.45
CA GLN A 319 -16.75 26.63 -2.36
C GLN A 319 -16.87 28.16 -2.53
N PRO A 320 -17.59 28.67 -3.55
CA PRO A 320 -17.87 30.09 -3.64
C PRO A 320 -18.74 30.52 -2.45
N TRP A 321 -18.46 31.68 -1.89
CA TRP A 321 -19.12 32.19 -0.68
C TRP A 321 -20.64 32.39 -0.83
N TRP A 322 -21.17 32.45 -2.05
CA TRP A 322 -22.62 32.51 -2.31
C TRP A 322 -23.31 31.13 -2.32
N MET A 323 -22.58 30.02 -2.11
CA MET A 323 -23.14 28.66 -2.09
C MET A 323 -23.30 28.07 -0.68
N PHE A 324 -23.18 28.86 0.38
CA PHE A 324 -23.41 28.43 1.78
C PHE A 324 -24.87 28.04 2.12
N GLY A 325 -25.77 27.95 1.13
CA GLY A 325 -27.17 27.55 1.33
C GLY A 325 -27.68 26.44 0.41
N GLY A 326 -26.83 25.82 -0.42
CA GLY A 326 -27.25 24.78 -1.37
C GLY A 326 -26.33 23.57 -1.37
N GLN A 327 -26.81 22.42 -0.89
CA GLN A 327 -26.11 21.14 -1.00
C GLN A 327 -25.89 20.79 -2.47
N ARG A 328 -24.66 20.96 -2.97
CA ARG A 328 -24.29 20.42 -4.27
C ARG A 328 -24.08 18.92 -4.11
N GLN A 329 -25.04 18.09 -4.52
CA GLN A 329 -24.89 16.64 -4.55
C GLN A 329 -23.62 16.27 -5.34
N ILE A 330 -22.67 15.62 -4.69
CA ILE A 330 -21.46 15.12 -5.37
C ILE A 330 -21.92 13.97 -6.31
N PRO A 331 -21.51 13.95 -7.59
CA PRO A 331 -21.82 12.83 -8.47
C PRO A 331 -21.33 11.51 -7.86
N GLY A 332 -22.24 10.57 -7.60
CA GLY A 332 -21.98 9.28 -6.96
C GLY A 332 -21.99 9.28 -5.42
N GLU A 333 -22.18 10.41 -4.74
CA GLU A 333 -22.17 10.47 -3.25
C GLU A 333 -23.27 9.66 -2.58
N LYS A 334 -24.46 9.68 -3.17
CA LYS A 334 -25.60 8.85 -2.74
C LYS A 334 -25.31 7.35 -2.88
N GLU A 335 -24.44 6.98 -3.81
CA GLU A 335 -24.05 5.58 -4.08
C GLU A 335 -22.91 5.12 -3.16
N MET A 336 -22.28 6.01 -2.39
CA MET A 336 -21.19 5.63 -1.50
C MET A 336 -21.73 5.02 -0.20
N PRO A 337 -21.18 3.88 0.25
CA PRO A 337 -21.56 3.28 1.51
C PRO A 337 -21.09 4.14 2.70
N ASP A 338 -21.82 4.07 3.81
CA ASP A 338 -21.59 4.93 4.97
C ASP A 338 -20.21 4.77 5.58
N TRP A 339 -19.64 3.55 5.56
CA TRP A 339 -18.27 3.33 6.03
C TRP A 339 -17.26 4.20 5.26
N HIS A 340 -17.44 4.38 3.96
CA HIS A 340 -16.52 5.15 3.13
C HIS A 340 -16.64 6.65 3.44
N LYS A 341 -17.87 7.14 3.56
CA LYS A 341 -18.15 8.53 3.96
C LYS A 341 -17.58 8.82 5.36
N ASN A 342 -17.80 7.92 6.30
CA ASN A 342 -17.27 8.01 7.66
C ASN A 342 -15.73 8.03 7.67
N LEU A 343 -15.10 7.20 6.84
CA LEU A 343 -13.65 7.17 6.73
C LEU A 343 -13.10 8.47 6.13
N GLN A 344 -13.76 9.03 5.10
CA GLN A 344 -13.41 10.33 4.53
C GLN A 344 -13.58 11.48 5.54
N SER A 345 -14.66 11.47 6.32
CA SER A 345 -14.89 12.44 7.40
C SER A 345 -13.76 12.39 8.43
N LYS A 346 -13.42 11.19 8.93
CA LYS A 346 -12.30 10.97 9.86
C LYS A 346 -10.94 11.35 9.29
N ALA A 347 -10.78 11.39 7.97
CA ALA A 347 -9.56 11.85 7.32
C ALA A 347 -9.48 13.37 7.14
N GLY A 348 -10.49 14.14 7.56
CA GLY A 348 -10.57 15.58 7.31
C GLY A 348 -10.87 15.91 5.83
N LEU A 349 -11.68 15.09 5.16
CA LEU A 349 -12.06 15.28 3.76
C LEU A 349 -13.55 15.58 3.53
N SER A 350 -14.36 15.61 4.60
CA SER A 350 -15.78 15.99 4.54
C SER A 350 -15.94 17.50 4.47
N SER A 351 -16.90 17.98 3.68
CA SER A 351 -17.19 19.42 3.50
C SER A 351 -18.12 20.03 4.55
N ASN A 352 -18.46 19.29 5.61
CA ASN A 352 -19.41 19.75 6.64
C ASN A 352 -18.74 19.84 8.01
N ASP A 353 -17.86 20.82 8.20
CA ASP A 353 -17.57 21.36 9.53
C ASP A 353 -18.39 22.65 9.69
N ASN A 354 -19.70 22.50 9.96
CA ASN A 354 -20.44 23.53 10.68
C ASN A 354 -20.13 23.31 12.18
N HIS A 355 -18.97 23.79 12.62
CA HIS A 355 -18.79 24.04 14.04
C HIS A 355 -19.19 25.50 14.31
N ASP A 356 -20.48 25.68 14.61
CA ASP A 356 -20.86 26.66 15.61
C ASP A 356 -20.23 26.19 16.93
N SER A 357 -19.21 26.92 17.35
CA SER A 357 -18.81 26.94 18.75
C SER A 357 -18.66 28.40 19.13
N ASP A 358 -19.70 28.91 19.80
CA ASP A 358 -19.61 30.03 20.72
C ASP A 358 -18.35 29.89 21.57
N VAL A 359 -17.34 30.71 21.29
CA VAL A 359 -16.27 31.00 22.23
C VAL A 359 -16.18 32.51 22.32
N SER A 360 -16.71 33.01 23.43
CA SER A 360 -16.65 34.37 23.90
C SER A 360 -15.22 34.93 23.83
N ALA A 361 -15.15 36.20 23.47
CA ALA A 361 -13.93 36.98 23.37
C ALA A 361 -13.09 36.91 24.66
N GLY A 362 -11.93 36.29 24.56
CA GLY A 362 -10.89 36.30 25.58
C GLY A 362 -9.53 36.48 24.92
N SER A 363 -8.99 37.69 25.04
CA SER A 363 -7.66 38.08 24.58
C SER A 363 -6.58 37.14 25.11
N LYS A 364 -5.73 36.59 24.24
CA LYS A 364 -4.30 36.41 24.51
C LYS A 364 -3.56 36.11 23.20
N SER A 365 -2.51 36.90 23.01
CA SER A 365 -1.52 36.87 21.95
C SER A 365 -0.84 35.51 21.85
N ASP A 366 -0.86 34.89 20.67
CA ASP A 366 0.10 33.85 20.32
C ASP A 366 0.48 33.88 18.85
N GLN A 367 1.76 33.67 18.62
CA GLN A 367 2.47 33.79 17.35
C GLN A 367 1.81 32.96 16.25
N HIS A 368 1.31 33.63 15.21
CA HIS A 368 0.92 32.98 13.97
C HIS A 368 2.15 32.45 13.21
N GLN A 369 2.62 31.26 13.59
CA GLN A 369 3.24 30.36 12.62
C GLN A 369 2.14 29.90 11.67
N ARG A 370 2.14 30.42 10.44
CA ARG A 370 1.30 29.94 9.34
C ARG A 370 1.69 28.49 9.02
N SER A 371 1.08 27.52 9.71
CA SER A 371 1.20 26.10 9.39
C SER A 371 0.47 25.83 8.07
N GLY A 372 1.13 25.06 7.21
CA GLY A 372 0.76 24.90 5.81
C GLY A 372 -0.49 24.04 5.58
N PHE A 373 -1.18 24.34 4.48
CA PHE A 373 -2.13 23.50 3.74
C PHE A 373 -3.25 22.82 4.56
N ASP A 374 -4.41 23.46 4.53
CA ASP A 374 -5.70 22.97 5.05
C ASP A 374 -6.35 21.97 4.07
N SER A 375 -6.41 20.68 4.45
CA SER A 375 -7.01 19.60 3.68
C SER A 375 -8.54 19.68 3.59
N ASN A 376 -9.20 20.29 4.58
CA ASN A 376 -10.67 20.43 4.65
C ASN A 376 -11.18 21.40 3.58
N ARG A 377 -10.28 22.20 2.99
CA ARG A 377 -10.62 23.24 2.00
C ARG A 377 -10.90 22.73 0.58
N TYR A 378 -10.74 21.43 0.30
CA TYR A 378 -10.78 20.89 -1.07
C TYR A 378 -11.49 19.55 -1.20
N PHE A 379 -12.41 19.47 -2.17
CA PHE A 379 -13.06 18.22 -2.58
C PHE A 379 -12.24 17.46 -3.63
N TYR A 380 -11.89 16.21 -3.36
CA TYR A 380 -11.09 15.35 -4.23
C TYR A 380 -11.94 14.32 -4.97
N SER A 381 -12.56 14.72 -6.08
CA SER A 381 -13.41 13.83 -6.91
C SER A 381 -12.68 12.59 -7.45
N THR A 382 -11.34 12.63 -7.49
CA THR A 382 -10.53 11.50 -7.95
C THR A 382 -10.66 10.30 -7.00
N TYR A 383 -10.75 10.52 -5.69
CA TYR A 383 -10.84 9.43 -4.70
C TYR A 383 -12.15 8.66 -4.90
N ASN A 384 -13.26 9.38 -5.03
CA ASN A 384 -14.57 8.79 -5.30
C ASN A 384 -14.58 8.06 -6.65
N THR A 385 -13.93 8.63 -7.68
CA THR A 385 -13.83 7.95 -8.99
C THR A 385 -13.08 6.62 -8.87
N ILE A 386 -11.95 6.58 -8.14
CA ILE A 386 -11.19 5.34 -7.91
C ILE A 386 -12.05 4.33 -7.15
N PHE A 387 -12.77 4.78 -6.13
CA PHE A 387 -13.67 3.93 -5.34
C PHE A 387 -14.77 3.32 -6.21
N MET A 388 -15.46 4.12 -7.00
CA MET A 388 -16.55 3.64 -7.87
C MET A 388 -16.06 2.64 -8.92
N GLU A 389 -14.91 2.91 -9.55
CA GLU A 389 -14.31 1.97 -10.52
C GLU A 389 -13.83 0.67 -9.85
N MET A 390 -13.43 0.73 -8.59
CA MET A 390 -13.10 -0.46 -7.80
C MET A 390 -14.36 -1.25 -7.43
N MET A 391 -15.45 -0.59 -7.03
CA MET A 391 -16.71 -1.28 -6.71
C MET A 391 -17.25 -2.05 -7.91
N LYS A 392 -17.31 -1.40 -9.09
CA LYS A 392 -17.69 -2.07 -10.35
C LYS A 392 -16.82 -3.29 -10.65
N TYR A 393 -15.50 -3.14 -10.45
CA TYR A 393 -14.56 -4.24 -10.66
C TYR A 393 -14.80 -5.41 -9.69
N CYS A 394 -15.10 -5.13 -8.42
CA CYS A 394 -15.38 -6.16 -7.42
C CYS A 394 -16.67 -6.95 -7.70
N GLU A 395 -17.61 -6.38 -8.45
CA GLU A 395 -18.78 -7.09 -8.96
C GLU A 395 -18.39 -8.01 -10.11
N VAL A 396 -17.87 -7.43 -11.20
CA VAL A 396 -17.55 -8.16 -12.44
C VAL A 396 -16.28 -7.63 -13.09
N ARG A 397 -15.50 -8.55 -13.65
CA ARG A 397 -14.42 -8.26 -14.61
C ARG A 397 -14.69 -8.94 -15.94
N HIS A 398 -14.17 -8.36 -17.02
CA HIS A 398 -14.28 -8.94 -18.36
C HIS A 398 -12.97 -9.61 -18.78
N VAL A 399 -13.05 -10.84 -19.26
CA VAL A 399 -11.93 -11.62 -19.82
C VAL A 399 -12.31 -12.02 -21.25
N GLY A 400 -11.78 -11.29 -22.24
CA GLY A 400 -12.24 -11.42 -23.62
C GLY A 400 -13.70 -10.97 -23.75
N THR A 401 -14.58 -11.87 -24.21
CA THR A 401 -16.03 -11.66 -24.31
C THR A 401 -16.82 -12.11 -23.08
N HIS A 402 -16.16 -12.74 -22.09
CA HIS A 402 -16.83 -13.34 -20.95
C HIS A 402 -16.77 -12.44 -19.71
N GLU A 403 -17.89 -12.39 -18.99
CA GLU A 403 -17.97 -11.79 -17.65
C GLU A 403 -17.58 -12.81 -16.59
N GLN A 404 -16.79 -12.38 -15.62
CA GLN A 404 -16.40 -13.18 -14.47
C GLN A 404 -16.70 -12.38 -13.20
N LYS A 405 -17.43 -13.00 -12.26
CA LYS A 405 -17.65 -12.43 -10.93
C LYS A 405 -16.33 -12.36 -10.17
N VAL A 406 -15.95 -11.15 -9.75
CA VAL A 406 -14.73 -10.96 -8.95
C VAL A 406 -15.01 -11.26 -7.48
N SER A 407 -16.26 -11.13 -7.04
CA SER A 407 -16.71 -11.53 -5.70
C SER A 407 -16.30 -12.96 -5.35
N ASP A 408 -16.45 -13.89 -6.28
CA ASP A 408 -16.18 -15.32 -6.05
C ASP A 408 -14.67 -15.56 -5.89
N GLU A 409 -13.85 -14.81 -6.62
CA GLU A 409 -12.39 -14.84 -6.50
C GLU A 409 -11.90 -14.17 -5.21
N ILE A 410 -12.56 -13.10 -4.76
CA ILE A 410 -12.32 -12.47 -3.45
C ILE A 410 -12.68 -13.45 -2.32
N ASP A 411 -13.82 -14.14 -2.43
CA ASP A 411 -14.27 -15.14 -1.47
C ASP A 411 -13.26 -16.29 -1.36
N ASN A 412 -12.85 -16.86 -2.48
CA ASN A 412 -11.82 -17.91 -2.52
C ASN A 412 -10.47 -17.40 -1.95
N CYS A 413 -10.06 -16.18 -2.30
CA CYS A 413 -8.85 -15.57 -1.76
C CYS A 413 -8.92 -15.43 -0.23
N ALA A 414 -10.06 -15.01 0.31
CA ALA A 414 -10.28 -14.87 1.75
C ALA A 414 -10.25 -16.24 2.46
N GLU A 415 -10.85 -17.27 1.87
CA GLU A 415 -10.80 -18.65 2.40
C GLU A 415 -9.37 -19.17 2.47
N VAL A 416 -8.62 -19.04 1.38
CA VAL A 416 -7.23 -19.49 1.30
C VAL A 416 -6.36 -18.76 2.35
N LEU A 417 -6.51 -17.44 2.47
CA LEU A 417 -5.78 -16.66 3.48
C LEU A 417 -6.13 -17.08 4.91
N LEU A 418 -7.42 -17.23 5.21
CA LEU A 418 -7.88 -17.61 6.54
C LEU A 418 -7.42 -19.03 6.92
N ALA A 419 -7.52 -19.98 5.99
CA ALA A 419 -7.07 -21.36 6.18
C ALA A 419 -5.55 -21.41 6.47
N TYR A 420 -4.74 -20.73 5.68
CA TYR A 420 -3.29 -20.70 5.91
C TYR A 420 -2.90 -19.92 7.16
N ALA A 421 -3.62 -18.86 7.52
CA ALA A 421 -3.42 -18.18 8.80
C ALA A 421 -3.68 -19.14 9.97
N ARG A 422 -4.82 -19.85 9.98
CA ARG A 422 -5.13 -20.86 11.02
C ARG A 422 -4.06 -21.94 11.11
N ALA A 423 -3.64 -22.51 9.97
CA ALA A 423 -2.58 -23.51 9.93
C ALA A 423 -1.25 -22.96 10.46
N ARG A 424 -0.89 -21.72 10.10
CA ARG A 424 0.32 -21.04 10.59
C ARG A 424 0.35 -20.96 12.11
N TYR A 425 -0.74 -20.51 12.74
CA TYR A 425 -0.77 -20.32 14.19
C TYR A 425 -0.99 -21.61 14.99
N ARG A 426 -1.60 -22.65 14.38
CA ARG A 426 -1.81 -23.95 15.01
C ARG A 426 -0.58 -24.86 14.95
N ASP A 427 -0.01 -25.02 13.75
CA ASP A 427 0.88 -26.16 13.44
C ASP A 427 2.36 -25.77 13.40
N HIS A 428 2.67 -24.48 13.31
CA HIS A 428 4.03 -24.02 13.07
C HIS A 428 4.42 -22.85 13.97
N SER A 429 4.50 -23.11 15.27
CA SER A 429 4.98 -22.15 16.26
C SER A 429 6.32 -21.50 15.88
N GLU A 430 7.18 -22.20 15.13
CA GLU A 430 8.49 -21.71 14.71
C GLU A 430 8.49 -21.02 13.34
N ARG A 431 7.43 -21.13 12.54
CA ARG A 431 7.36 -20.48 11.20
C ARG A 431 7.31 -18.96 11.29
N ARG A 432 6.87 -18.41 12.43
CA ARG A 432 7.03 -16.98 12.77
C ARG A 432 8.49 -16.53 12.87
N LYS A 433 9.43 -17.47 13.04
CA LYS A 433 10.87 -17.20 13.00
C LYS A 433 11.41 -17.17 11.57
N CYS A 434 10.75 -17.88 10.65
CA CYS A 434 10.93 -17.64 9.22
C CYS A 434 10.34 -16.26 8.91
N PHE A 435 10.93 -15.55 7.96
CA PHE A 435 10.54 -14.17 7.61
C PHE A 435 10.93 -13.04 8.59
N ILE A 436 11.56 -13.34 9.73
CA ILE A 436 12.18 -12.31 10.60
C ILE A 436 13.36 -11.62 9.90
N SER A 437 14.24 -12.43 9.30
CA SER A 437 15.42 -11.93 8.61
C SER A 437 15.76 -12.81 7.40
N HIS A 438 16.32 -12.18 6.38
CA HIS A 438 16.88 -12.88 5.25
C HIS A 438 18.05 -13.77 5.73
N PRO A 439 18.20 -15.02 5.24
CA PRO A 439 19.29 -15.92 5.66
C PRO A 439 20.68 -15.35 5.39
N ASP A 440 20.86 -14.62 4.29
CA ASP A 440 22.05 -13.79 4.06
C ASP A 440 21.89 -12.43 4.74
N SER A 441 22.73 -12.16 5.75
CA SER A 441 22.76 -10.91 6.52
C SER A 441 23.15 -9.68 5.71
N ARG A 442 23.78 -9.87 4.54
CA ARG A 442 24.15 -8.81 3.61
C ARG A 442 23.04 -8.52 2.60
N HIS A 443 21.98 -9.33 2.57
CA HIS A 443 20.89 -9.15 1.62
C HIS A 443 20.15 -7.84 1.90
N PRO A 444 20.05 -6.94 0.91
CA PRO A 444 19.47 -5.62 1.14
C PRO A 444 17.97 -5.75 1.49
N GLN A 445 17.51 -4.90 2.40
CA GLN A 445 16.09 -4.89 2.81
C GLN A 445 15.18 -4.16 1.81
N TYR A 446 15.80 -3.45 0.87
CA TYR A 446 15.17 -2.96 -0.35
C TYR A 446 15.64 -3.84 -1.50
N ILE A 447 14.73 -4.24 -2.37
CA ILE A 447 15.07 -5.16 -3.45
C ILE A 447 15.52 -4.34 -4.65
N THR A 448 16.78 -4.50 -5.03
CA THR A 448 17.36 -3.82 -6.18
C THR A 448 16.97 -4.53 -7.46
N SER A 449 16.23 -3.87 -8.35
CA SER A 449 16.11 -4.32 -9.74
C SER A 449 17.45 -4.09 -10.43
N GLY A 450 18.32 -5.10 -10.42
CA GLY A 450 19.66 -5.01 -11.00
C GLY A 450 19.60 -4.54 -12.46
N TYR A 451 20.39 -3.52 -12.79
CA TYR A 451 20.81 -3.26 -14.16
C TYR A 451 22.30 -3.62 -14.20
N ARG A 452 22.63 -4.85 -14.60
CA ARG A 452 23.99 -5.11 -15.13
C ARG A 452 24.01 -4.45 -16.50
N ARG A 453 24.91 -3.48 -16.72
CA ARG A 453 25.22 -3.10 -18.10
C ARG A 453 25.91 -4.31 -18.74
N ASN A 454 25.65 -4.55 -20.03
CA ASN A 454 26.55 -5.40 -20.80
C ASN A 454 27.97 -4.81 -20.64
N GLY A 455 28.88 -5.55 -20.02
CA GLY A 455 30.27 -5.15 -19.82
C GLY A 455 30.82 -5.27 -18.40
N ASP A 456 29.99 -5.51 -17.36
CA ASP A 456 30.51 -5.79 -16.02
C ASP A 456 30.74 -7.31 -15.88
N GLU A 457 32.01 -7.73 -15.98
CA GLU A 457 32.48 -9.12 -15.75
C GLU A 457 32.48 -9.48 -14.24
N PRO A 458 32.45 -10.79 -13.90
CA PRO A 458 32.03 -11.32 -12.59
C PRO A 458 32.86 -10.91 -11.38
#